data_AF-A0A797I5F8-F1
#
_entry.id   AF-A0A797I5F8-F1
#
_cell.length_a   1.000
_cell.length_b   1.000
_cell.length_c   1.000
_cell.angle_alpha   90.00
_cell.angle_beta   90.00
_cell.angle_gamma   90.00
#
_symmetry.space_group_name_H-M   'P 1'
#
loop_
_entity.id
_entity.type
_entity.pdbx_description
1 polymer ?
#
loop_
_entity_poly.entity_id
_entity_poly.type
_entity_poly.pdbx_seq_one_letter_code
_entity_poly.pdbx_strand_id
1 'polypeptide(L)' 'MPTSVSLSPYFETFIREQIESGRYNNTSEVIRAGLRALEEREQQIKLESLQSAV' A
#
# COMPACT_ATOMS: atom_id res chain seq x y z
N MET A 1 -2.58 16.64 9.97
CA MET A 1 -1.13 16.86 9.74
C MET A 1 -0.73 15.96 8.56
N PRO A 2 -0.15 16.48 7.46
CA PRO A 2 0.42 15.61 6.44
C PRO A 2 1.62 14.88 7.03
N THR A 3 1.62 13.55 6.99
CA THR A 3 2.80 12.75 7.37
C THR A 3 3.81 12.83 6.23
N SER A 4 4.98 13.39 6.49
CA SER A 4 6.09 13.35 5.52
C SER A 4 6.78 12.00 5.61
N VAL A 5 6.90 11.29 4.49
CA VAL A 5 7.49 9.96 4.41
C VAL A 5 8.60 9.99 3.38
N SER A 6 9.79 9.54 3.74
CA SER A 6 10.91 9.41 2.79
C SER A 6 10.81 8.09 2.05
N LEU A 7 10.73 8.15 0.73
CA LEU A 7 10.64 6.98 -0.13
C LEU A 7 11.98 6.77 -0.87
N SER A 8 12.34 5.51 -1.10
CA SER A 8 13.47 5.17 -1.98
C SER A 8 13.13 5.59 -3.42
N PRO A 9 14.13 5.94 -4.26
CA PRO A 9 13.92 6.30 -5.66
C PRO A 9 13.08 5.28 -6.45
N TYR A 10 13.19 3.99 -6.11
CA TYR A 10 12.36 2.93 -6.69
C TYR A 10 10.86 3.19 -6.50
N PHE A 11 10.44 3.53 -5.28
CA PHE A 11 9.04 3.77 -4.96
C PHE A 11 8.54 5.10 -5.54
N GLU A 12 9.41 6.10 -5.66
CA GLU A 12 9.05 7.34 -6.35
C GLU A 12 8.69 7.09 -7.82
N THR A 13 9.51 6.31 -8.53
CA THR A 13 9.23 5.94 -9.92
C THR A 13 7.92 5.16 -10.02
N PHE A 14 7.73 4.15 -9.17
CA PHE A 14 6.49 3.38 -9.13
C PHE A 14 5.26 4.28 -8.92
N ILE A 15 5.31 5.21 -7.96
CA ILE A 15 4.19 6.12 -7.69
C ILE A 15 3.94 7.03 -8.90
N ARG A 16 4.99 7.56 -9.53
CA ARG A 16 4.83 8.37 -10.75
C ARG A 16 4.15 7.59 -11.86
N GLU A 17 4.59 6.36 -12.13
CA GLU A 17 3.97 5.50 -13.14
C GLU A 17 2.49 5.25 -12.85
N GLN A 18 2.12 5.01 -11.58
CA GLN A 18 0.72 4.80 -11.19
C GLN A 18 -0.16 6.07 -11.34
N ILE A 19 0.44 7.26 -11.19
CA ILE A 19 -0.26 8.54 -11.41
C ILE A 19 -0.36 8.84 -12.90
N GLU A 20 0.74 8.67 -13.65
CA GLU A 20 0.79 8.86 -15.10
C GLU A 20 -0.14 7.89 -15.85
N SER A 21 -0.34 6.68 -15.33
CA SER A 21 -1.32 5.74 -15.88
C SER A 21 -2.78 6.17 -15.65
N GLY A 22 -3.02 7.24 -14.89
CA GLY A 22 -4.35 7.73 -14.51
C GLY A 22 -5.07 6.86 -13.48
N ARG A 23 -4.38 5.89 -12.84
CA ARG A 23 -5.00 5.03 -11.82
C ARG A 23 -5.21 5.76 -10.50
N TYR A 24 -4.33 6.71 -10.19
CA TYR A 24 -4.42 7.54 -8.99
C TYR A 24 -4.13 9.00 -9.33
N ASN A 25 -4.71 9.93 -8.57
CA ASN A 25 -4.56 11.37 -8.83
C ASN A 25 -3.37 11.98 -8.09
N ASN A 26 -2.90 11.34 -7.02
CA ASN A 26 -1.80 11.85 -6.19
C ASN A 26 -1.09 10.74 -5.42
N THR A 27 0.13 11.05 -4.97
CA THR A 27 0.98 10.16 -4.16
C THR A 27 0.26 9.63 -2.93
N SER A 28 -0.50 10.48 -2.24
CA SER A 28 -1.20 10.08 -1.01
C SER A 28 -2.27 9.02 -1.26
N GLU A 29 -2.92 9.01 -2.43
CA GLU A 29 -3.85 7.95 -2.83
C GLU A 29 -3.12 6.63 -3.08
N VAL A 30 -1.99 6.66 -3.77
CA VAL A 30 -1.17 5.46 -4.02
C VAL A 30 -0.69 4.86 -2.69
N ILE A 31 -0.20 5.70 -1.78
CA ILE A 31 0.29 5.26 -0.46
C ILE A 31 -0.86 4.63 0.35
N ARG A 32 -2.04 5.26 0.39
CA ARG A 32 -3.21 4.70 1.10
C ARG A 32 -3.66 3.38 0.50
N ALA A 33 -3.67 3.26 -0.83
CA ALA A 33 -4.01 2.02 -1.50
C ALA A 33 -3.01 0.90 -1.16
N GLY A 34 -1.71 1.21 -1.15
CA GLY A 34 -0.67 0.26 -0.73
C GLY A 34 -0.82 -0.20 0.73
N LEU A 35 -1.10 0.73 1.65
CA LEU A 35 -1.33 0.41 3.05
C LEU A 35 -2.59 -0.44 3.26
N ARG A 36 -3.68 -0.14 2.54
CA ARG A 36 -4.91 -0.94 2.61
C ARG A 36 -4.67 -2.38 2.13
N ALA A 37 -3.95 -2.55 1.01
CA ALA A 37 -3.60 -3.87 0.52
C ALA A 37 -2.69 -4.65 1.50
N LEU A 38 -1.79 -3.95 2.20
CA LEU A 38 -0.98 -4.56 3.26
C LEU A 38 -1.84 -5.02 4.43
N GLU A 39 -2.75 -4.16 4.91
CA GLU A 39 -3.68 -4.48 6.00
C GLU A 39 -4.57 -5.69 5.65
N GLU A 40 -5.15 -5.71 4.45
CA GLU A 40 -5.96 -6.83 3.96
C GLU A 40 -5.16 -8.14 3.93
N ARG A 41 -3.91 -8.10 3.46
CA ARG A 41 -3.00 -9.25 3.45
C ARG A 41 -2.68 -9.74 4.86
N GLU A 42 -2.37 -8.84 5.78
CA GLU A 42 -2.07 -9.19 7.17
C GLU A 42 -3.31 -9.79 7.87
N GLN A 43 -4.49 -9.24 7.63
CA GLN A 43 -5.75 -9.79 8.15
C GLN A 43 -6.00 -11.20 7.61
N GLN A 44 -5.78 -11.43 6.32
CA GLN A 44 -5.95 -12.75 5.71
C GLN A 44 -4.99 -13.78 6.31
N ILE A 45 -3.69 -13.45 6.43
CA ILE A 45 -2.70 -14.34 7.06
C ILE A 45 -3.07 -14.65 8.51
N LYS A 46 -3.55 -13.65 9.26
CA LYS A 46 -3.97 -13.85 10.65
C LYS A 46 -5.17 -14.80 10.75
N LEU A 47 -6.16 -14.66 9.86
CA LEU A 47 -7.30 -15.57 9.81
C LEU A 47 -6.88 -17.01 9.50
N GLU A 48 -6.01 -17.19 8.50
CA GLU A 48 -5.46 -18.51 8.15
C GLU A 48 -4.70 -19.14 9.31
N SER A 49 -3.88 -18.35 10.02
CA SER A 49 -3.13 -18.84 11.18
C SER A 49 -4.03 -19.34 12.32
N LEU A 50 -5.19 -18.71 12.52
CA LEU A 50 -6.19 -19.12 13.51
C LEU A 50 -6.91 -20.40 13.08
N GLN A 51 -7.14 -20.61 11.78
CA GLN A 51 -7.78 -21.83 11.26
C GLN A 51 -6.86 -23.06 11.37
N SER A 52 -5.55 -22.89 11.21
CA SER A 52 -4.58 -23.98 11.36
C SER A 52 -4.27 -24.37 12.82
N ALA A 53 -4.76 -23.61 13.80
CA ALA A 53 -4.55 -23.85 15.22
C ALA A 53 -5.71 -24.60 15.91
N VAL A 54 -6.70 -25.09 15.14
CA VAL A 54 -7.82 -25.93 15.59
C VAL A 54 -7.66 -27.33 15.00
#